data_AF-A0A3G9JRP2-F1
#
_entry.id   AF-A0A3G9JRP2-F1
#
_cell.length_a   1.000
_cell.length_b   1.000
_cell.length_c   1.000
_cell.angle_alpha   90.00
_cell.angle_beta   90.00
_cell.angle_gamma   90.00
#
_symmetry.space_group_name_H-M   'P 1'
#
loop_
_entity.id
_entity.type
_entity.pdbx_description
1 polymer ?
#
loop_
_entity_poly.entity_id
_entity_poly.type
_entity_poly.pdbx_seq_one_letter_code
_entity_poly.pdbx_strand_id
1 'polypeptide(L)'
;MSTSISQPLKPALTYNQQIERLKVIHKLTISDDALALRILVQVNYYRLSAYGIGLKKASNPEEYRDDITLEHIFRLYCFDSEFRNNIIHIVEQLEIMLRTRISYYLGITYGPEGYTDVRNFIDKQDRQGQSIHSKIMESLKRDRAQ
;
A
#
# COMPACT_ATOMS: atom_id res chain seq x y z
N MET A 1 10.98 36.42 0.49
CA MET A 1 11.72 35.22 0.02
C MET A 1 10.70 34.13 -0.23
N SER A 2 10.29 33.95 -1.48
CA SER A 2 9.32 32.96 -1.92
C SER A 2 10.01 31.62 -2.11
N THR A 3 9.67 30.64 -1.29
CA THR A 3 10.16 29.26 -1.38
C THR A 3 9.52 28.58 -2.59
N SER A 4 10.23 28.50 -3.72
CA SER A 4 9.79 27.75 -4.89
C SER A 4 9.94 26.25 -4.66
N ILE A 5 9.00 25.65 -3.95
CA ILE A 5 8.89 24.19 -3.86
C ILE A 5 7.99 23.71 -5.00
N SER A 6 8.59 23.29 -6.12
CA SER A 6 8.17 22.07 -6.80
C SER A 6 9.21 21.70 -7.85
N GLN A 7 9.88 20.58 -7.67
CA GLN A 7 10.48 19.95 -8.85
C GLN A 7 9.36 19.67 -9.86
N PRO A 8 9.58 19.93 -11.17
CA PRO A 8 8.57 19.66 -12.17
C PRO A 8 8.22 18.16 -12.15
N LEU A 9 6.91 17.86 -12.26
CA LEU A 9 6.44 16.48 -12.34
C LEU A 9 7.12 15.78 -13.52
N LYS A 10 7.48 14.51 -13.33
CA LYS A 10 8.06 13.70 -14.41
C LYS A 10 7.02 13.59 -15.54
N PRO A 11 7.41 13.80 -16.80
CA PRO A 11 6.48 13.67 -17.91
C PRO A 11 5.99 12.22 -18.04
N ALA A 12 4.75 12.05 -18.48
CA ALA A 12 4.20 10.74 -18.77
C ALA A 12 4.97 10.09 -19.93
N LEU A 13 5.22 8.79 -19.81
CA LEU A 13 5.87 7.98 -20.85
C LEU A 13 4.83 7.14 -21.58
N THR A 14 4.94 7.05 -22.91
CA THR A 14 4.18 6.07 -23.70
C THR A 14 4.62 4.64 -23.35
N TYR A 15 3.82 3.63 -23.67
CA TYR A 15 4.21 2.24 -23.37
C TYR A 15 5.54 1.83 -24.02
N ASN A 16 5.79 2.25 -25.27
CA ASN A 16 7.07 1.99 -25.92
C ASN A 16 8.23 2.69 -25.19
N GLN A 17 8.04 3.93 -24.75
CA GLN A 17 9.04 4.63 -23.94
C GLN A 17 9.28 3.94 -22.58
N GLN A 18 8.24 3.32 -22.00
CA GLN A 18 8.37 2.53 -20.78
C GLN A 18 9.18 1.25 -21.02
N ILE A 19 8.94 0.54 -22.13
CA ILE A 19 9.73 -0.66 -22.53
C ILE A 19 11.20 -0.27 -22.72
N GLU A 20 11.46 0.80 -23.47
CA GLU A 20 12.82 1.32 -23.67
C GLU A 20 13.49 1.69 -22.34
N ARG A 21 12.76 2.35 -21.43
CA ARG A 21 13.27 2.64 -20.10
C ARG A 21 13.64 1.37 -19.32
N LEU A 22 12.77 0.35 -19.36
CA LEU A 22 13.02 -0.93 -18.69
C LEU A 22 14.30 -1.61 -19.22
N LYS A 23 14.50 -1.61 -20.54
CA LYS A 23 15.71 -2.18 -21.16
C LYS A 23 16.96 -1.35 -20.87
N VAL A 24 16.91 -0.05 -21.16
CA VAL A 24 18.12 0.79 -21.25
C VAL A 24 18.56 1.27 -19.87
N ILE A 25 17.63 1.79 -19.07
CA ILE A 25 17.91 2.38 -17.75
C ILE A 25 17.90 1.30 -16.68
N HIS A 26 16.86 0.47 -16.67
CA HIS A 26 16.69 -0.54 -15.62
C HIS A 26 17.41 -1.86 -15.92
N LYS A 27 18.02 -2.03 -17.10
CA LYS A 27 18.72 -3.26 -17.51
C LYS A 27 17.88 -4.52 -17.35
N LEU A 28 16.56 -4.40 -17.55
CA LEU A 28 15.63 -5.52 -17.52
C LEU A 28 15.70 -6.28 -18.84
N THR A 29 15.82 -7.60 -18.76
CA THR A 29 15.78 -8.46 -19.94
C THR A 29 14.35 -8.53 -20.49
N ILE A 30 14.17 -8.11 -21.74
CA ILE A 30 12.90 -8.20 -22.47
C ILE A 30 13.19 -8.83 -23.83
N SER A 31 12.70 -10.04 -24.03
CA SER A 31 12.93 -10.82 -25.26
C SER A 31 11.84 -10.61 -26.32
N ASP A 32 10.63 -10.21 -25.90
CA ASP A 32 9.48 -9.96 -26.76
C ASP A 32 8.79 -8.63 -26.40
N ASP A 33 8.99 -7.62 -27.23
CA ASP A 33 8.43 -6.28 -27.04
C ASP A 33 6.91 -6.25 -27.18
N ALA A 34 6.34 -7.13 -28.02
CA ALA A 34 4.89 -7.22 -28.18
C ALA A 34 4.24 -7.81 -26.92
N LEU A 35 4.85 -8.82 -26.32
CA LEU A 35 4.43 -9.34 -25.02
C LEU A 35 4.59 -8.28 -23.91
N ALA A 36 5.72 -7.58 -23.88
CA ALA A 36 5.97 -6.51 -22.91
C ALA A 36 4.92 -5.40 -23.00
N LEU A 37 4.57 -4.98 -24.22
CA LEU A 37 3.52 -4.00 -24.47
C LEU A 37 2.17 -4.48 -23.91
N ARG A 38 1.77 -5.72 -24.21
CA ARG A 38 0.52 -6.31 -23.70
C ARG A 38 0.47 -6.34 -22.18
N ILE A 39 1.57 -6.74 -21.54
CA ILE A 39 1.71 -6.78 -20.08
C ILE A 39 1.55 -5.36 -19.49
N LEU A 40 2.24 -4.37 -20.05
CA LEU A 40 2.22 -2.99 -19.54
C LEU A 40 0.85 -2.32 -19.73
N VAL A 41 0.15 -2.62 -20.83
CA VAL A 41 -1.24 -2.19 -21.07
C VAL A 41 -2.17 -2.76 -20.00
N GLN A 42 -2.02 -4.03 -19.64
CA GLN A 42 -2.92 -4.71 -18.71
C GLN A 42 -2.65 -4.36 -17.23
N VAL A 43 -1.38 -4.26 -16.81
CA VAL A 43 -1.03 -4.18 -15.38
C VAL A 43 -0.59 -2.79 -14.94
N ASN A 44 -0.16 -1.93 -15.86
CA ASN A 44 0.53 -0.65 -15.62
C ASN A 44 1.99 -0.80 -15.13
N TYR A 45 2.88 0.03 -15.68
CA TYR A 45 4.31 0.09 -15.35
C TYR A 45 4.62 0.24 -13.85
N TYR A 46 3.92 1.13 -13.15
CA TYR A 46 4.21 1.41 -11.73
C TYR A 46 3.82 0.24 -10.84
N ARG A 47 2.73 -0.46 -11.19
CA ARG A 47 2.30 -1.65 -10.47
C ARG A 47 3.34 -2.76 -10.60
N LEU A 48 3.80 -3.05 -11.82
CA LEU A 48 4.84 -4.05 -12.06
C LEU A 48 6.17 -3.69 -11.40
N SER A 49 6.58 -2.42 -11.50
CA SER A 49 7.84 -1.95 -10.93
C SER A 49 7.92 -2.17 -9.41
N ALA A 50 6.78 -2.14 -8.70
CA ALA A 50 6.75 -2.44 -7.27
C ALA A 50 7.13 -3.90 -6.95
N TYR A 51 6.67 -4.86 -7.76
CA TYR A 51 7.05 -6.29 -7.61
C TYR A 51 8.53 -6.54 -7.94
N GLY A 52 9.14 -5.65 -8.72
CA GLY A 52 10.54 -5.72 -9.09
C GLY A 52 11.53 -5.25 -8.01
N ILE A 53 11.08 -4.58 -6.94
CA ILE A 53 11.97 -3.91 -5.97
C ILE A 53 13.01 -4.88 -5.38
N GLY A 54 12.60 -6.09 -4.99
CA GLY A 54 13.48 -7.11 -4.42
C GLY A 54 14.40 -7.82 -5.42
N LEU A 55 14.27 -7.52 -6.72
CA LEU A 55 15.03 -8.16 -7.79
C LEU A 55 16.14 -7.27 -8.35
N LYS A 56 16.33 -6.09 -7.77
CA LYS A 56 17.34 -5.09 -8.16
C LYS A 56 18.72 -5.45 -7.66
N LYS A 57 19.76 -4.91 -8.31
CA LYS A 57 21.16 -5.10 -7.89
C LYS A 57 21.39 -4.38 -6.55
N ALA A 58 22.10 -5.04 -5.64
CA ALA A 58 22.51 -4.41 -4.37
C ALA A 58 23.46 -3.22 -4.58
N SER A 59 24.27 -3.27 -5.65
CA SER A 59 25.21 -2.21 -6.03
C SER A 59 24.56 -1.02 -6.73
N ASN A 60 23.45 -1.24 -7.45
CA ASN A 60 22.72 -0.19 -8.16
C ASN A 60 21.20 -0.45 -8.10
N PRO A 61 20.47 0.24 -7.21
CA PRO A 61 19.02 0.11 -7.08
C PRO A 61 18.23 0.60 -8.30
N GLU A 62 18.85 1.23 -9.30
CA GLU A 62 18.16 1.58 -10.55
C GLU A 62 18.10 0.39 -11.52
N GLU A 63 18.96 -0.62 -11.36
CA GLU A 63 19.09 -1.76 -12.27
C GLU A 63 18.57 -3.07 -11.68
N TYR A 64 17.97 -3.90 -12.53
CA TYR A 64 17.65 -5.29 -12.23
C TYR A 64 18.89 -6.18 -12.31
N ARG A 65 18.87 -7.32 -11.61
CA ARG A 65 19.89 -8.37 -11.77
C ARG A 65 19.85 -8.94 -13.20
N ASP A 66 20.98 -9.42 -13.70
CA ASP A 66 21.21 -9.69 -15.12
C ASP A 66 20.31 -10.81 -15.72
N ASP A 67 19.72 -11.66 -14.87
CA ASP A 67 18.83 -12.77 -15.23
C ASP A 67 17.34 -12.47 -15.06
N ILE A 68 16.99 -11.25 -14.65
CA ILE A 68 15.61 -10.87 -14.39
C ILE A 68 14.94 -10.40 -15.67
N THR A 69 13.82 -11.04 -15.98
CA THR A 69 12.99 -10.72 -17.13
C THR A 69 11.69 -10.04 -16.70
N LEU A 70 11.03 -9.36 -17.63
CA LEU A 70 9.70 -8.80 -17.38
C LEU A 70 8.68 -9.88 -17.01
N GLU A 71 8.80 -11.07 -17.60
CA GLU A 71 7.95 -12.23 -17.32
C GLU A 71 8.14 -12.74 -15.90
N HIS A 72 9.34 -12.65 -15.31
CA HIS A 72 9.54 -12.96 -13.89
C HIS A 72 8.74 -12.01 -13.00
N ILE A 73 8.83 -10.70 -13.26
CA ILE A 73 8.08 -9.68 -12.51
C ILE A 73 6.57 -9.87 -12.70
N PHE A 74 6.13 -10.15 -13.93
CA PHE A 74 4.72 -10.40 -14.22
C PHE A 74 4.19 -11.66 -13.54
N ARG A 75 4.97 -12.74 -13.47
CA ARG A 75 4.58 -13.95 -12.73
C ARG A 75 4.44 -13.69 -11.23
N LEU A 76 5.31 -12.89 -10.63
CA LEU A 76 5.18 -12.48 -9.22
C LEU A 76 3.87 -11.70 -9.00
N TYR A 77 3.53 -10.79 -9.92
CA TYR A 77 2.26 -10.09 -9.89
C TYR A 77 1.06 -11.04 -9.98
N CYS A 78 1.07 -11.97 -10.94
CA CYS A 78 -0.01 -12.96 -11.11
C CYS A 78 -0.16 -13.83 -9.86
N PHE A 79 0.94 -14.35 -9.33
CA PHE A 79 0.96 -15.14 -8.11
C PHE A 79 0.34 -14.36 -6.93
N ASP A 80 0.77 -13.12 -6.68
CA ASP A 80 0.20 -12.29 -5.61
C ASP A 80 -1.30 -12.01 -5.82
N SER A 81 -1.72 -11.79 -7.06
CA SER A 81 -3.13 -11.57 -7.39
C SER A 81 -3.97 -12.82 -7.11
N GLU A 82 -3.50 -14.00 -7.53
CA GLU A 82 -4.17 -15.28 -7.28
C GLU A 82 -4.19 -15.62 -5.79
N PHE A 83 -3.06 -15.42 -5.11
CA PHE A 83 -2.95 -15.62 -3.67
C PHE A 83 -3.92 -14.71 -2.92
N ARG A 84 -3.98 -13.41 -3.25
CA ARG A 84 -4.93 -12.46 -2.66
C ARG A 84 -6.38 -12.92 -2.85
N ASN A 85 -6.73 -13.36 -4.06
CA ASN A 85 -8.08 -13.86 -4.37
C ASN A 85 -8.45 -15.09 -3.53
N ASN A 86 -7.49 -15.98 -3.26
CA ASN A 86 -7.74 -17.15 -2.42
C ASN A 86 -7.90 -16.81 -0.93
N ILE A 87 -7.16 -15.83 -0.42
CA ILE A 87 -7.19 -15.49 1.01
C ILE A 87 -8.30 -14.49 1.39
N ILE A 88 -8.79 -13.67 0.45
CA ILE A 88 -9.67 -12.53 0.79
C ILE A 88 -10.97 -12.99 1.47
N HIS A 89 -11.55 -14.10 1.02
CA HIS A 89 -12.77 -14.65 1.60
C HIS A 89 -12.56 -15.20 3.02
N ILE A 90 -11.36 -15.74 3.31
CA ILE A 90 -11.01 -16.22 4.64
C ILE A 90 -10.81 -15.02 5.58
N VAL A 91 -10.12 -13.99 5.10
CA VAL A 91 -9.89 -12.75 5.86
C VAL A 91 -11.21 -12.06 6.19
N GLU A 92 -12.15 -12.01 5.25
CA GLU A 92 -13.49 -11.44 5.46
C GLU A 92 -14.25 -12.15 6.60
N GLN A 93 -14.26 -13.49 6.60
CA GLN A 93 -14.91 -14.25 7.67
C GLN A 93 -14.25 -14.03 9.04
N LEU A 94 -12.91 -14.01 9.07
CA LEU A 94 -12.15 -13.73 10.29
C LEU A 94 -12.40 -12.31 10.80
N GLU A 95 -12.51 -11.33 9.90
CA GLU A 95 -12.80 -9.94 10.23
C GLU A 95 -14.16 -9.81 10.93
N ILE A 96 -15.21 -10.41 10.36
CA ILE A 96 -16.56 -10.38 10.95
C ILE A 96 -16.53 -11.03 12.34
N MET A 97 -15.95 -12.23 12.45
CA MET A 97 -15.86 -12.94 13.72
C MET A 97 -15.11 -12.14 14.79
N LEU A 98 -13.98 -11.54 14.43
CA LEU A 98 -13.18 -10.73 15.33
C LEU A 98 -13.93 -9.47 15.76
N ARG A 99 -14.51 -8.73 14.81
CA ARG A 99 -15.29 -7.52 15.09
C ARG A 99 -16.46 -7.83 16.01
N THR A 100 -17.22 -8.89 15.75
CA THR A 100 -18.34 -9.30 16.59
C THR A 100 -17.88 -9.61 18.02
N ARG A 101 -16.80 -10.38 18.19
CA ARG A 101 -16.30 -10.73 19.52
C ARG A 101 -15.77 -9.52 20.29
N ILE A 102 -15.04 -8.63 19.63
CA ILE A 102 -14.55 -7.38 20.24
C ILE A 102 -15.74 -6.50 20.65
N SER A 103 -16.70 -6.25 19.75
CA SER A 103 -17.86 -5.41 20.05
C SER A 103 -18.71 -5.99 21.19
N TYR A 104 -18.94 -7.31 21.19
CA TYR A 104 -19.67 -7.98 22.27
C TYR A 104 -18.95 -7.82 23.61
N TYR A 105 -17.66 -8.14 23.66
CA TYR A 105 -16.88 -8.04 24.90
C TYR A 105 -16.86 -6.61 25.45
N LEU A 106 -16.59 -5.62 24.58
CA LEU A 106 -16.56 -4.21 24.99
C LEU A 106 -17.94 -3.73 25.45
N GLY A 107 -19.01 -4.08 24.74
CA GLY A 107 -20.37 -3.67 25.09
C GLY A 107 -20.86 -4.26 26.41
N ILE A 108 -20.54 -5.53 26.69
CA ILE A 108 -20.90 -6.16 27.97
C ILE A 108 -20.04 -5.67 29.13
N THR A 109 -18.74 -5.47 28.91
CA THR A 109 -17.80 -5.12 29.99
C THR A 109 -17.85 -3.64 30.37
N TYR A 110 -17.98 -2.76 29.38
CA TYR A 110 -17.86 -1.30 29.56
C TYR A 110 -19.14 -0.53 29.21
N GLY A 111 -20.17 -1.23 28.73
CA GLY A 111 -21.42 -0.62 28.29
C GLY A 111 -21.36 -0.04 26.87
N PRO A 112 -22.51 0.41 26.33
CA PRO A 112 -22.62 0.91 24.96
C PRO A 112 -21.80 2.18 24.71
N GLU A 113 -21.57 2.98 25.75
CA GLU A 113 -20.75 4.20 25.70
C GLU A 113 -19.41 4.04 26.44
N GLY A 114 -18.93 2.80 26.62
CA GLY A 114 -17.70 2.53 27.36
C GLY A 114 -16.47 3.30 26.86
N TYR A 115 -16.46 3.71 25.59
CA TYR A 115 -15.40 4.53 24.99
C TYR A 115 -15.34 5.97 25.54
N THR A 116 -16.43 6.46 26.16
CA THR A 116 -16.50 7.82 26.73
C THR A 116 -15.77 7.93 28.08
N ASP A 117 -15.65 6.82 28.81
CA ASP A 117 -14.98 6.79 30.10
C ASP A 117 -13.46 6.63 29.93
N VAL A 118 -12.72 7.68 30.28
CA VAL A 118 -11.25 7.72 30.22
C VAL A 118 -10.59 6.61 31.04
N ARG A 119 -11.25 6.12 32.10
CA ARG A 119 -10.70 5.07 33.00
C ARG A 119 -10.61 3.70 32.33
N ASN A 120 -11.31 3.50 31.21
CA ASN A 120 -11.24 2.26 30.43
C ASN A 120 -10.00 2.20 29.51
N PHE A 121 -9.19 3.28 29.47
CA PHE A 121 -8.04 3.39 28.58
C PHE A 121 -6.74 3.56 29.36
N ILE A 122 -5.64 3.17 28.72
CA ILE A 122 -4.30 3.49 29.20
C ILE A 122 -4.09 5.01 29.04
N ASP A 123 -3.64 5.67 30.11
CA ASP A 123 -3.28 7.07 30.05
C ASP A 123 -2.07 7.27 29.12
N LYS A 124 -2.36 7.73 27.91
CA LYS A 124 -1.38 7.94 26.85
C LYS A 124 -1.47 9.38 26.37
N GLN A 125 -0.31 10.00 26.27
CA GLN A 125 -0.13 11.36 25.79
C GLN A 125 0.64 11.37 24.47
N ASP A 126 0.41 12.40 23.66
CA ASP A 126 1.19 12.65 22.46
C ASP A 126 2.52 13.37 22.76
N ARG A 127 3.27 13.73 21.72
CA ARG A 127 4.54 14.48 21.84
C ARG A 127 4.37 15.87 22.46
N GLN A 128 3.14 16.40 22.52
CA GLN A 128 2.80 17.72 23.06
C GLN A 128 2.17 17.61 24.46
N GLY A 129 2.12 16.40 25.05
CA GLY A 129 1.55 16.15 26.37
C GLY A 129 0.02 16.10 26.41
N GLN A 130 -0.67 16.10 25.26
CA GLN A 130 -2.13 16.08 25.22
C GLN A 130 -2.65 14.64 25.31
N SER A 131 -3.70 14.42 26.11
CA SER A 131 -4.35 13.11 26.24
C SER A 131 -4.90 12.65 24.89
N ILE A 132 -4.54 11.42 24.50
CA ILE A 132 -5.03 10.80 23.27
C ILE A 132 -6.54 10.58 23.34
N HIS A 133 -7.08 10.22 24.51
CA HIS A 133 -8.52 10.00 24.69
C HIS A 133 -9.31 11.29 24.42
N SER A 134 -8.91 12.41 25.02
CA SER A 134 -9.56 13.70 24.81
C SER A 134 -9.57 14.12 23.34
N LYS A 135 -8.45 13.93 22.62
CA LYS A 135 -8.37 14.22 21.18
C LYS A 135 -9.34 13.39 20.35
N ILE A 136 -9.44 12.09 20.64
CA ILE A 136 -10.38 11.20 19.95
C ILE A 136 -11.81 11.68 20.22
N MET A 137 -12.14 12.00 21.47
CA MET A 137 -13.47 12.50 21.84
C MET A 137 -13.82 13.83 21.16
N GLU A 138 -12.87 14.74 21.00
CA GLU A 138 -13.07 16.00 20.25
C GLU A 138 -13.27 15.76 18.75
N SER A 139 -12.53 14.81 18.15
CA SER A 139 -12.74 14.43 16.74
C SER A 139 -14.14 13.87 16.52
N LEU A 140 -14.57 12.93 17.38
CA LEU A 140 -15.89 12.31 17.28
C LEU A 140 -17.04 13.33 17.44
N LYS A 141 -16.86 14.35 18.29
CA LYS A 141 -17.85 15.44 18.43
C LYS A 141 -17.95 16.28 17.16
N ARG A 142 -16.84 16.56 16.49
CA ARG A 142 -16.83 17.32 15.21
C ARG A 142 -17.51 16.54 14.10
N ASP A 143 -17.24 15.24 14.00
CA ASP A 143 -17.80 14.39 12.94
C ASP A 143 -19.33 14.21 13.08
N ARG A 144 -19.87 14.28 14.31
CA ARG A 144 -21.33 14.20 14.57
C ARG A 144 -22.08 15.53 14.37
N ALA A 145 -21.37 16.65 14.21
CA ALA A 145 -21.96 17.98 14.05
C ALA A 145 -22.13 18.39 12.58
N GLN A 146 -21.67 17.57 11.64
CA GLN A 146 -21.87 17.69 10.19
C GLN A 146 -22.97 16.74 9.72
#